data_AF-A0A2M8KB03-F1
#
_entry.id   AF-A0A2M8KB03-F1
#
_cell.length_a   1.000
_cell.length_b   1.000
_cell.length_c   1.000
_cell.angle_alpha   90.00
_cell.angle_beta   90.00
_cell.angle_gamma   90.00
#
_symmetry.space_group_name_H-M   'P 1'
#
loop_
_entity.id
_entity.type
_entity.pdbx_description
1 polymer ?
#
loop_
_entity_poly.entity_id
_entity_poly.type
_entity_poly.pdbx_seq_one_letter_code
_entity_poly.pdbx_strand_id
1 'polypeptide(L)' 'MQKIISVIGLLAVPIILSGCSDVGVKPWERDILAQQEMNLISDPIENSLNDHIYFSKEASSGGQGFGGGGCGCN' A
#
# COMPACT_ATOMS: atom_id res chain seq x y z
N MET A 1 -1.68 34.04 33.94
CA MET A 1 -0.55 33.09 33.70
C MET A 1 -1.05 31.68 33.38
N GLN A 2 -1.90 31.06 34.21
CA GLN A 2 -2.51 29.74 33.95
C GLN A 2 -3.13 29.59 32.54
N LYS A 3 -3.94 30.57 32.12
CA LYS A 3 -4.63 30.55 30.82
C LYS A 3 -3.68 30.65 29.62
N ILE A 4 -2.55 31.36 29.79
CA ILE A 4 -1.53 31.51 28.74
C ILE A 4 -0.78 30.19 28.56
N ILE A 5 -0.45 29.50 29.65
CA ILE A 5 0.21 28.18 29.63
C ILE A 5 -0.70 27.14 28.95
N SER A 6 -2.00 27.11 29.27
CA SER A 6 -2.95 26.21 28.59
C SER A 6 -3.07 26.49 27.08
N VAL A 7 -3.08 27.76 26.66
CA VAL A 7 -3.17 28.13 25.25
C VAL A 7 -1.90 27.73 24.50
N ILE A 8 -0.72 27.94 25.09
CA ILE A 8 0.56 27.50 24.53
C ILE A 8 0.61 25.97 24.42
N GLY A 9 0.15 25.26 25.45
CA GLY A 9 0.06 23.80 25.42
C GLY A 9 -0.83 23.29 24.28
N LEU A 10 -2.01 23.89 24.10
CA LEU A 10 -2.95 23.50 23.04
C LEU A 10 -2.38 23.72 21.62
N LEU A 11 -1.62 24.80 21.42
CA LEU A 11 -0.97 25.12 20.14
C LEU A 11 0.27 24.26 19.84
N ALA A 12 0.94 23.74 20.86
CA ALA A 12 2.16 22.93 20.70
C ALA A 12 1.87 21.46 20.33
N VAL A 13 0.72 20.91 20.72
CA VAL A 13 0.32 19.52 20.45
C VAL A 13 0.38 19.11 18.97
N PRO A 14 -0.14 19.87 17.99
CA PRO A 14 -0.08 19.43 16.58
C PRO A 14 1.34 19.34 16.02
N ILE A 15 2.31 20.07 16.59
CA ILE A 15 3.71 20.10 16.13
C ILE A 15 4.45 18.81 16.50
N ILE A 16 4.09 18.18 17.63
CA ILE A 16 4.66 16.90 18.06
C ILE A 16 3.94 15.69 17.46
N LEU A 17 2.71 15.85 16.95
CA LEU A 17 2.00 14.82 16.20
C LEU A 17 2.20 14.92 14.68
N SER A 18 2.98 15.88 14.18
CA SER A 18 3.31 15.94 12.76
C SER A 18 4.24 14.79 12.38
N GLY A 19 3.73 13.84 11.61
CA GLY A 19 4.52 12.77 11.03
C GLY A 19 5.33 13.24 9.81
N CYS A 20 6.41 12.53 9.56
CA CYS A 20 7.25 12.65 8.37
C CYS A 20 6.54 12.08 7.13
N SER A 21 5.52 12.77 6.59
CA SER A 21 4.74 12.31 5.43
C SER A 21 5.38 12.66 4.07
N ASP A 22 6.31 13.61 4.03
CA ASP A 22 6.89 14.15 2.78
C ASP A 22 8.39 13.83 2.60
N VAL A 23 8.96 12.95 3.44
CA VAL A 23 10.39 12.57 3.39
C VAL A 23 10.67 11.45 2.37
N GLY A 24 9.73 11.22 1.46
CA GLY A 24 9.80 10.17 0.46
C GLY A 24 9.98 10.73 -0.95
N VAL A 25 10.41 9.86 -1.86
CA VAL A 25 10.33 10.11 -3.30
C VAL A 25 8.87 10.00 -3.76
N LYS A 26 8.48 10.83 -4.74
CA LYS A 26 7.16 10.76 -5.38
C LYS A 26 6.95 9.36 -5.98
N PRO A 27 5.71 8.85 -6.04
CA PRO A 27 5.45 7.49 -6.54
C PRO A 27 6.09 7.20 -7.91
N TRP A 28 6.03 8.15 -8.85
CA TRP A 28 6.63 8.04 -10.19
C TRP A 28 8.16 8.19 -10.21
N GLU A 29 8.79 8.67 -9.14
CA GLU A 29 10.25 8.70 -9.01
C GLU A 29 10.82 7.32 -8.63
N ARG A 30 9.96 6.38 -8.19
CA ARG A 30 10.34 4.97 -7.97
C ARG A 30 10.30 4.11 -9.24
N ASP A 31 9.81 4.65 -10.35
CA ASP A 31 9.65 3.92 -11.61
C ASP A 31 11.00 3.37 -12.13
N ILE A 32 12.09 4.09 -11.89
CA ILE A 32 13.46 3.67 -12.26
C ILE A 32 13.92 2.45 -11.45
N LEU A 33 13.37 2.24 -10.25
CA LEU A 33 13.68 1.11 -9.37
C LEU A 33 12.71 -0.06 -9.53
N ALA A 34 11.55 0.16 -10.15
CA ALA A 34 10.54 -0.87 -10.40
C ALA A 34 10.86 -1.63 -11.69
N GLN A 35 11.95 -2.41 -11.67
CA GLN A 35 12.34 -3.23 -12.82
C GLN A 35 11.27 -4.28 -13.14
N GLN A 36 11.11 -4.64 -14.41
CA GLN A 36 10.08 -5.58 -14.85
C GLN A 36 10.23 -6.95 -14.18
N GLU A 37 11.47 -7.36 -13.88
CA GLU A 37 11.83 -8.61 -13.21
C GLU A 37 11.44 -8.63 -11.72
N MET A 38 11.13 -7.47 -11.12
CA MET A 38 10.66 -7.35 -9.74
C MET A 38 9.14 -7.47 -9.61
N ASN A 39 8.41 -7.63 -10.73
CA ASN A 39 6.98 -7.92 -10.68
C ASN A 39 6.74 -9.24 -9.94
N LEU A 40 5.78 -9.21 -9.01
CA LEU A 40 5.33 -10.41 -8.30
C LEU A 40 4.72 -11.45 -9.24
N ILE A 41 4.22 -11.00 -10.39
CA ILE A 41 3.68 -11.83 -11.46
C ILE A 41 4.62 -11.69 -12.66
N SER A 42 5.41 -12.73 -12.91
CA SER A 42 6.38 -12.76 -14.02
C SER A 42 5.70 -12.94 -15.38
N ASP A 43 4.61 -13.70 -15.44
CA ASP A 43 3.80 -13.90 -16.65
C ASP A 43 2.30 -13.72 -16.31
N PRO A 44 1.66 -12.64 -16.79
CA PRO A 44 0.25 -12.38 -16.49
C PRO A 44 -0.71 -13.36 -17.17
N ILE A 45 -0.33 -13.94 -18.32
CA ILE A 45 -1.16 -14.91 -19.04
C ILE A 45 -1.18 -16.24 -18.31
N GLU A 46 0.01 -16.72 -17.91
CA GLU A 46 0.12 -17.93 -17.10
C GLU A 46 -0.62 -17.78 -15.77
N ASN A 47 -0.43 -16.65 -15.09
CA ASN A 47 -1.12 -16.39 -13.82
C ASN A 47 -2.65 -16.39 -13.98
N SER A 48 -3.17 -15.71 -15.01
CA SER A 48 -4.61 -15.70 -15.31
C SER A 48 -5.16 -17.09 -15.64
N LEU A 49 -4.39 -17.93 -16.33
CA LEU A 49 -4.79 -19.30 -16.65
C LEU A 49 -4.83 -20.16 -15.38
N ASN A 50 -3.82 -20.05 -14.53
CA ASN A 50 -3.77 -20.76 -13.26
C ASN A 50 -4.93 -20.35 -12.35
N ASP A 51 -5.21 -19.05 -12.23
CA ASP A 51 -6.36 -18.55 -11.46
C ASP A 51 -7.68 -19.11 -11.99
N HIS A 52 -7.87 -19.18 -13.32
CA HIS A 52 -9.06 -19.78 -13.91
C HIS A 52 -9.19 -21.28 -13.56
N ILE A 53 -8.08 -22.02 -13.57
CA ILE A 53 -8.05 -23.44 -13.21
C ILE A 53 -8.36 -23.63 -11.72
N TYR A 54 -7.71 -22.87 -10.82
CA TYR A 54 -7.92 -22.96 -9.38
C TYR A 54 -9.34 -22.57 -9.00
N PHE A 55 -9.86 -21.48 -9.56
CA PHE A 55 -11.25 -21.07 -9.34
C PHE A 55 -12.23 -22.16 -9.80
N SER A 56 -11.99 -22.78 -10.95
CA SER A 56 -12.85 -23.86 -11.45
C SER A 56 -12.83 -25.12 -10.58
N LYS A 57 -11.71 -25.39 -9.90
CA LYS A 57 -11.53 -26.59 -9.05
C LYS A 57 -11.95 -26.36 -7.60
N GLU A 58 -11.75 -25.14 -7.10
CA GLU A 58 -11.73 -24.83 -5.67
C GLU A 58 -12.58 -23.58 -5.37
N ALA A 59 -13.64 -23.32 -6.14
CA ALA A 59 -14.50 -22.13 -6.05
C ALA A 59 -15.00 -21.80 -4.62
N SER A 60 -15.05 -22.78 -3.70
CA SER A 60 -15.40 -22.59 -2.29
C SER A 60 -14.31 -21.93 -1.44
N SER A 61 -13.06 -21.91 -1.88
CA SER A 61 -11.88 -21.46 -1.13
C SER A 61 -11.65 -19.94 -1.22
N GLY A 62 -12.34 -19.25 -2.13
CA GLY A 62 -12.01 -17.87 -2.52
C GLY A 62 -10.84 -17.83 -3.52
N GLY A 63 -10.91 -16.93 -4.49
CA GLY A 63 -9.86 -16.75 -5.52
C GLY A 63 -8.76 -15.80 -5.08
N GLN A 64 -7.62 -15.87 -5.76
CA GLN A 64 -6.57 -14.86 -5.64
C GLN A 64 -7.10 -13.56 -6.28
N GLY A 65 -7.08 -12.44 -5.55
CA GLY A 65 -7.52 -11.16 -6.10
C GLY A 65 -6.68 -10.73 -7.31
N PHE A 66 -7.29 -10.00 -8.25
CA PHE A 66 -6.73 -9.63 -9.56
C PHE A 66 -5.56 -8.62 -9.51
N GLY A 67 -4.99 -8.34 -8.34
CA GLY A 67 -4.03 -7.25 -8.13
C GLY A 67 -2.73 -7.75 -7.56
N GLY A 68 -1.70 -7.83 -8.40
CA GLY A 68 -0.32 -8.01 -7.92
C GLY A 68 0.05 -6.90 -6.92
N GLY A 69 0.51 -7.30 -5.74
CA GLY A 69 1.27 -6.43 -4.82
C GLY A 69 0.49 -5.43 -3.98
N GLY A 70 -0.83 -5.59 -3.82
CA GLY A 70 -1.62 -4.82 -2.86
C GLY A 70 -1.80 -5.55 -1.52
N CYS A 71 -2.31 -4.85 -0.50
CA CYS A 71 -2.59 -5.38 0.85
C CYS A 71 -3.68 -6.48 0.91
N GLY A 72 -4.07 -7.08 -0.21
CA GLY A 72 -5.00 -8.21 -0.28
C GLY A 72 -6.44 -7.90 0.15
N CYS A 73 -6.81 -6.62 0.33
CA CYS A 73 -8.18 -6.23 0.61
C CYS A 73 -8.95 -6.03 -0.71
N ASN A 74 -9.85 -6.98 -1.04
CA ASN A 74 -11.02 -6.68 -1.86
C ASN A 74 -11.98 -5.75 -1.09
#